data_AF-A0A168MRZ3-F1
#
_entry.id   AF-A0A168MRZ3-F1
#
_cell.length_a   1.000
_cell.length_b   1.000
_cell.length_c   1.000
_cell.angle_alpha   90.00
_cell.angle_beta   90.00
_cell.angle_gamma   90.00
#
_symmetry.space_group_name_H-M   'P 1'
#
loop_
_entity.id
_entity.type
_entity.pdbx_description
1 polymer ?
#
loop_
_entity_poly.entity_id
_entity_poly.type
_entity_poly.pdbx_seq_one_letter_code
_entity_poly.pdbx_strand_id
1 'polypeptide(L)'
;MMKELRKVDDNIILGLNSTDTHSENACGEFFNRLATAYTKREDAVDYCLKAMDDEIDRKSALLQQDPDDQDLQSSLFGDETKRRLIANEMMVDGIVRDRTLDVFSSKCRLFDVTPLQPK
;
A
#
# COMPACT_ATOMS: atom_id res chain seq x y z
N MET A 1 8.00 -5.79 1.54
CA MET A 1 7.57 -6.21 0.19
C MET A 1 7.08 -5.03 -0.67
N MET A 2 6.68 -3.90 -0.07
CA MET A 2 5.98 -2.80 -0.77
C MET A 2 6.87 -1.59 -1.12
N LYS A 3 8.19 -1.73 -0.94
CA LYS A 3 9.15 -0.63 -1.16
C LYS A 3 9.17 -0.16 -2.61
N GLU A 4 9.13 -1.09 -3.56
CA GLU A 4 9.14 -0.75 -4.99
C GLU A 4 7.88 0.01 -5.43
N LEU A 5 6.74 -0.26 -4.79
CA LEU A 5 5.47 0.43 -5.07
C LEU A 5 5.42 1.84 -4.47
N ARG A 6 6.32 2.15 -3.53
CA ARG A 6 6.44 3.45 -2.84
C ARG A 6 7.45 4.41 -3.46
N LYS A 7 8.01 4.08 -4.62
CA LYS A 7 9.04 4.93 -5.26
C LYS A 7 8.63 6.37 -5.48
N VAL A 8 7.35 6.65 -5.75
CA VAL A 8 6.88 8.03 -5.96
C VAL A 8 6.92 8.83 -4.65
N ASP A 9 6.49 8.22 -3.55
CA ASP A 9 6.53 8.81 -2.20
C ASP A 9 7.96 8.94 -1.68
N ASP A 10 8.77 7.87 -1.80
CA ASP A 10 10.17 7.86 -1.34
C ASP A 10 11.01 8.95 -2.03
N ASN A 11 10.64 9.32 -3.26
CA ASN A 11 11.29 10.36 -4.05
C ASN A 11 10.46 11.64 -4.16
N ILE A 12 9.49 11.88 -3.28
CA ILE A 12 8.58 13.04 -3.36
C ILE A 12 9.33 14.38 -3.46
N ILE A 13 10.35 14.58 -2.63
CA ILE A 13 11.16 15.81 -2.62
C ILE A 13 11.91 15.97 -3.93
N LEU A 14 12.59 14.91 -4.38
CA LEU A 14 13.35 14.93 -5.64
C LEU A 14 12.42 15.19 -6.83
N GLY A 15 11.28 14.52 -6.88
CA GLY A 15 10.31 14.65 -7.95
C GLY A 15 9.67 16.03 -8.01
N LEU A 16 9.34 16.62 -6.86
CA LEU A 16 8.79 17.98 -6.81
C LEU A 16 9.84 19.05 -7.12
N ASN A 17 11.10 18.87 -6.71
CA ASN A 17 12.18 19.80 -7.07
C ASN A 17 12.42 19.86 -8.58
N SER A 18 12.07 18.81 -9.33
CA SER A 18 12.13 18.77 -10.79
C SER A 18 10.81 19.11 -11.47
N THR A 19 9.77 19.45 -10.71
CA THR A 19 8.43 19.78 -11.23
C THR A 19 8.28 21.30 -11.24
N ASP A 20 7.70 21.87 -12.30
CA ASP A 20 7.30 23.27 -12.28
C ASP A 20 6.07 23.44 -11.38
N THR A 21 6.30 23.72 -10.09
CA THR A 21 5.24 23.80 -9.08
C THR A 21 4.34 25.04 -9.24
N HIS A 22 4.64 25.93 -10.19
CA HIS A 22 3.79 27.06 -10.55
C HIS A 22 2.84 26.72 -11.71
N SER A 23 3.11 25.63 -12.44
CA SER A 23 2.28 25.15 -13.54
C SER A 23 1.20 24.20 -13.03
N GLU A 24 -0.05 24.57 -13.26
CA GLU A 24 -1.20 23.73 -12.93
C GLU A 24 -1.10 22.36 -13.63
N ASN A 25 -0.70 22.35 -14.91
CA ASN A 25 -0.53 21.12 -15.67
C ASN A 25 0.54 20.21 -15.05
N ALA A 26 1.70 20.77 -14.67
CA ALA A 26 2.79 19.97 -14.11
C ALA A 26 2.44 19.39 -12.73
N CYS A 27 1.81 20.20 -11.86
CA CYS A 27 1.29 19.72 -10.59
C CYS A 27 0.18 18.67 -10.79
N GLY A 28 -0.69 18.82 -11.79
CA GLY A 28 -1.74 17.87 -12.13
C GLY A 28 -1.20 16.53 -12.62
N GLU A 29 -0.17 16.54 -13.46
CA GLU A 29 0.53 15.32 -13.86
C GLU A 29 1.15 14.59 -12.66
N PHE A 30 1.79 15.34 -11.76
CA PHE A 30 2.35 14.76 -10.54
C PHE A 30 1.27 14.18 -9.63
N PHE A 31 0.16 14.90 -9.45
CA PHE A 31 -1.00 14.45 -8.68
C PHE A 31 -1.58 13.15 -9.23
N ASN A 32 -1.74 13.06 -10.56
CA ASN A 32 -2.23 11.84 -11.22
C ASN A 32 -1.28 10.65 -11.01
N ARG A 33 0.04 10.90 -10.98
CA ARG A 33 1.03 9.86 -10.65
C ARG A 33 0.87 9.36 -9.21
N LEU A 34 0.62 10.26 -8.25
CA LEU A 34 0.32 9.90 -6.86
C LEU A 34 -0.96 9.07 -6.78
N ALA A 35 -2.05 9.54 -7.38
CA ALA A 35 -3.33 8.84 -7.41
C ALA A 35 -3.22 7.42 -7.99
N THR A 36 -2.48 7.28 -9.11
CA THR A 36 -2.21 5.98 -9.73
C THR A 36 -1.39 5.07 -8.82
N ALA A 37 -0.39 5.62 -8.13
CA ALA A 37 0.46 4.86 -7.21
C ALA A 37 -0.30 4.40 -5.96
N TYR A 38 -1.23 5.21 -5.43
CA TYR A 38 -2.08 4.82 -4.31
C TYR A 38 -3.05 3.70 -4.71
N THR A 39 -3.76 3.86 -5.83
CA THR A 39 -4.70 2.83 -6.33
C THR A 39 -3.99 1.49 -6.54
N LYS A 40 -2.83 1.50 -7.21
CA LYS A 40 -2.05 0.27 -7.44
C LYS A 40 -1.59 -0.42 -6.16
N ARG A 41 -1.33 0.34 -5.09
CA ARG A 41 -0.93 -0.23 -3.80
C ARG A 41 -2.12 -0.83 -3.07
N GLU A 42 -3.24 -0.13 -3.04
CA GLU A 42 -4.49 -0.63 -2.45
C GLU A 42 -4.91 -1.94 -3.13
N ASP A 43 -4.96 -1.96 -4.47
CA ASP A 43 -5.27 -3.17 -5.25
C ASP A 43 -4.30 -4.33 -4.94
N ALA A 44 -3.00 -4.04 -4.79
CA ALA A 44 -1.99 -5.05 -4.51
C ALA A 44 -2.14 -5.63 -3.08
N VAL A 45 -2.40 -4.78 -2.09
CA VAL A 45 -2.63 -5.22 -0.71
C VAL A 45 -3.90 -6.07 -0.62
N ASP A 46 -5.00 -5.61 -1.22
CA ASP A 46 -6.27 -6.33 -1.25
C ASP A 46 -6.13 -7.70 -1.93
N TYR A 47 -5.42 -7.76 -3.06
CA TYR A 47 -5.12 -9.02 -3.74
C TYR A 47 -4.33 -9.96 -2.84
N CYS A 48 -3.28 -9.45 -2.18
CA CYS A 48 -2.45 -10.26 -1.29
C CYS A 48 -3.24 -10.77 -0.07
N LEU A 49 -4.12 -9.95 0.51
CA LEU A 49 -4.97 -10.36 1.62
C LEU A 49 -5.89 -11.50 1.23
N LYS A 50 -6.59 -11.38 0.09
CA LYS A 50 -7.46 -12.45 -0.44
C LYS A 50 -6.70 -13.75 -0.69
N ALA A 51 -5.52 -13.66 -1.32
CA ALA A 51 -4.71 -14.84 -1.57
C ALA A 51 -4.23 -15.52 -0.27
N MET A 52 -3.96 -14.75 0.78
CA MET A 52 -3.62 -15.31 2.10
C MET A 52 -4.83 -15.89 2.82
N ASP A 53 -6.00 -15.25 2.71
CA ASP A 53 -7.27 -15.76 3.24
C ASP A 53 -7.60 -17.13 2.64
N ASP A 54 -7.54 -17.25 1.31
CA ASP A 54 -7.80 -18.52 0.60
C ASP A 54 -6.83 -19.64 1.03
N GLU A 55 -5.54 -19.31 1.22
CA GLU A 55 -4.52 -20.28 1.63
C GLU A 55 -4.72 -20.72 3.09
N ILE A 56 -5.03 -19.79 3.98
CA ILE A 56 -5.32 -20.04 5.39
C ILE A 56 -6.58 -20.90 5.53
N ASP A 57 -7.64 -20.59 4.78
CA ASP A 57 -8.89 -21.36 4.79
C ASP A 57 -8.66 -22.79 4.30
N ARG A 58 -7.89 -22.94 3.21
CA ARG A 58 -7.52 -24.26 2.69
C ARG A 58 -6.73 -25.07 3.72
N LYS A 59 -5.71 -24.49 4.34
CA LYS A 59 -4.88 -25.19 5.36
C LYS A 59 -5.67 -25.51 6.61
N SER A 60 -6.54 -24.61 7.04
CA SER A 60 -7.44 -24.83 8.17
C SER A 60 -8.39 -26.02 7.91
N ALA A 61 -8.93 -26.15 6.70
CA ALA A 61 -9.77 -27.27 6.32
C ALA A 61 -9.02 -28.61 6.23
N LEU A 62 -7.74 -28.59 5.84
CA LEU A 62 -6.88 -29.78 5.86
C LEU A 62 -6.53 -30.19 7.30
N LEU A 63 -6.25 -29.21 8.17
CA LEU A 63 -5.90 -29.46 9.57
C LEU A 63 -7.09 -30.02 10.37
N GLN A 64 -8.32 -29.69 9.98
CA GLN A 64 -9.51 -30.33 10.55
C GLN A 64 -9.60 -31.84 10.23
N GLN A 65 -9.00 -32.28 9.13
CA GLN A 65 -8.99 -33.69 8.73
C GLN A 65 -7.85 -34.46 9.41
N ASP A 66 -6.71 -33.80 9.63
CA ASP A 66 -5.56 -34.33 10.36
C ASP A 66 -5.03 -33.33 11.39
N PRO A 67 -5.61 -33.32 12.62
CA PRO A 67 -5.26 -32.33 13.63
C PRO A 67 -3.82 -32.43 14.16
N ASP A 68 -3.16 -33.57 14.00
CA ASP A 68 -1.82 -33.84 14.54
C ASP A 68 -0.69 -33.55 13.53
N ASP A 69 -1.03 -33.06 12.33
CA ASP A 69 -0.05 -32.63 11.32
C ASP A 69 0.68 -31.34 11.76
N GLN A 70 1.81 -31.52 12.45
CA GLN A 70 2.63 -30.42 12.95
C GLN A 70 3.24 -29.55 11.84
N ASP A 71 3.52 -30.12 10.67
CA ASP A 71 4.06 -29.37 9.54
C ASP A 71 3.00 -28.42 8.98
N LEU A 72 1.75 -28.90 8.88
CA LEU A 72 0.62 -28.08 8.46
C LEU A 72 0.30 -26.98 9.49
N GLN A 73 0.34 -27.28 10.78
CA GLN A 73 0.17 -26.27 11.84
C GLN A 73 1.22 -25.16 11.77
N SER A 74 2.49 -25.54 11.64
CA SER A 74 3.61 -24.60 11.52
C SER A 74 3.48 -23.73 10.27
N SER A 75 3.09 -24.34 9.14
CA SER A 75 2.86 -23.64 7.88
C SER A 75 1.72 -22.61 8.00
N LEU A 76 0.60 -23.01 8.62
CA LEU A 76 -0.57 -22.17 8.85
C LEU A 76 -0.22 -20.94 9.70
N PHE A 77 0.50 -21.13 10.81
CA PHE A 77 0.96 -20.03 11.66
C PHE A 77 1.87 -19.04 10.90
N GLY A 78 2.72 -19.57 10.01
CA GLY A 78 3.55 -18.76 9.12
C GLY A 78 2.72 -17.88 8.18
N ASP A 79 1.64 -18.41 7.63
CA ASP A 79 0.76 -17.67 6.71
C ASP A 79 -0.14 -16.67 7.44
N GLU A 80 -0.67 -17.00 8.61
CA GLU A 80 -1.36 -16.03 9.49
C GLU A 80 -0.47 -14.84 9.84
N THR A 81 0.80 -15.11 10.14
CA THR A 81 1.79 -14.06 10.41
C THR A 81 2.00 -13.17 9.19
N LYS A 82 2.20 -13.76 8.00
CA LYS A 82 2.35 -13.00 6.75
C LYS A 82 1.11 -12.15 6.45
N ARG A 83 -0.09 -12.73 6.59
CA ARG A 83 -1.37 -12.04 6.41
C ARG A 83 -1.46 -10.81 7.31
N ARG A 84 -1.10 -10.95 8.59
CA ARG A 84 -1.05 -9.82 9.53
C ARG A 84 -0.07 -8.74 9.11
N LEU A 85 1.12 -9.13 8.61
CA LEU A 85 2.10 -8.18 8.09
C LEU A 85 1.56 -7.41 6.87
N ILE A 86 0.85 -8.08 5.96
CA ILE A 86 0.21 -7.44 4.80
C ILE A 86 -0.88 -6.47 5.26
N ALA A 87 -1.73 -6.87 6.21
CA ALA A 87 -2.77 -5.99 6.76
C ALA A 87 -2.18 -4.72 7.41
N ASN A 88 -1.03 -4.86 8.09
CA ASN A 88 -0.32 -3.72 8.66
C ASN A 88 0.23 -2.77 7.59
N GLU A 89 0.44 -3.21 6.35
CA GLU A 89 0.91 -2.30 5.30
C GLU A 89 -0.12 -1.21 5.00
N MET A 90 -1.43 -1.47 5.13
CA MET A 90 -2.45 -0.41 4.95
C MET A 90 -2.22 0.77 5.89
N MET A 91 -1.85 0.49 7.14
CA MET A 91 -1.52 1.53 8.11
C MET A 91 -0.24 2.29 7.71
N VAL A 92 0.79 1.57 7.27
CA VAL A 92 2.04 2.19 6.79
C VAL A 92 1.78 3.06 5.56
N ASP A 93 0.94 2.59 4.65
CA ASP A 93 0.56 3.30 3.43
C ASP A 93 -0.13 4.62 3.73
N GLY A 94 -1.10 4.61 4.65
CA GLY A 94 -1.78 5.82 5.12
C GLY A 94 -0.80 6.87 5.67
N ILE A 95 0.12 6.46 6.56
CA ILE A 95 1.13 7.36 7.13
C ILE A 95 2.04 7.96 6.05
N VAL A 96 2.49 7.14 5.10
CA VAL A 96 3.36 7.61 4.01
C VAL A 96 2.60 8.56 3.08
N ARG A 97 1.36 8.22 2.74
CA ARG A 97 0.45 9.00 1.90
C ARG A 97 0.18 10.37 2.51
N ASP A 98 -0.14 10.45 3.80
CA ASP A 98 -0.34 11.73 4.49
C ASP A 98 0.88 12.64 4.37
N ARG A 99 2.07 12.11 4.69
CA ARG A 99 3.33 12.87 4.60
C ARG A 99 3.64 13.33 3.17
N THR A 100 3.39 12.47 2.18
CA THR A 100 3.59 12.81 0.77
C THR A 100 2.64 13.95 0.35
N LEU A 101 1.38 13.91 0.77
CA LEU A 101 0.38 14.92 0.42
C LEU A 101 0.63 16.25 1.14
N ASP A 102 1.15 16.24 2.36
CA ASP A 102 1.61 17.45 3.06
C ASP A 102 2.73 18.14 2.27
N VAL A 103 3.71 17.36 1.80
CA VAL A 103 4.81 17.90 0.98
C VAL A 103 4.29 18.41 -0.35
N PHE A 104 3.42 17.64 -1.03
CA PHE A 104 2.83 18.03 -2.30
C PHE A 104 2.03 19.34 -2.18
N SER A 105 1.11 19.44 -1.22
CA SER A 105 0.27 20.63 -1.00
C SER A 105 1.09 21.87 -0.63
N SER A 106 2.22 21.71 0.06
CA SER A 106 3.13 22.82 0.37
C SER A 106 3.75 23.48 -0.87
N LYS A 107 3.93 22.70 -1.94
CA LYS A 107 4.56 23.10 -3.21
C LYS A 107 3.52 23.45 -4.28
N CYS A 108 2.57 22.55 -4.51
CA CYS A 108 1.47 22.67 -5.46
C CYS A 108 0.21 23.22 -4.77
N ARG A 109 0.25 24.49 -4.35
CA ARG A 109 -0.78 25.11 -3.49
C ARG A 109 -2.17 25.26 -4.12
N LEU A 110 -2.27 25.15 -5.45
CA LEU A 110 -3.51 25.29 -6.20
C LEU A 110 -4.34 23.99 -6.20
N PHE A 111 -3.77 22.88 -5.72
CA PHE A 111 -4.40 21.57 -5.77
C PHE A 111 -5.04 21.19 -4.43
N ASP A 112 -6.26 20.66 -4.52
CA ASP A 112 -6.92 19.99 -3.41
C ASP A 112 -6.46 18.54 -3.32
N VAL A 113 -5.93 18.16 -2.16
CA VAL A 113 -5.43 16.80 -1.87
C VAL A 113 -6.45 15.93 -1.14
N THR A 114 -7.59 16.48 -0.71
CA THR A 114 -8.65 15.73 -0.01
C THR A 114 -9.11 14.47 -0.76
N PRO A 115 -9.27 14.45 -2.10
CA PRO A 115 -9.63 13.22 -2.82
C PRO A 115 -8.60 12.10 -2.67
N LEU A 116 -7.35 12.45 -2.38
CA LEU A 116 -6.27 11.51 -2.14
C LEU A 116 -5.95 11.33 -0.67
N GLN A 117 -6.72 11.78 0.31
CA GLN A 117 -6.42 11.41 1.70
C GLN A 117 -6.74 9.92 1.96
N PRO A 118 -5.97 9.25 2.84
CA PRO A 118 -6.33 7.91 3.30
C PRO A 118 -7.69 7.96 4.00
N LYS A 119 -8.51 6.92 3.80
CA LYS A 119 -9.83 6.80 4.41
C LYS A 119 -9.76 6.20 5.81
#